data_AF-A0A2S9FHX9-F1
#
_entry.id   AF-A0A2S9FHX9-F1
#
_cell.length_a   1.000
_cell.length_b   1.000
_cell.length_c   1.000
_cell.angle_alpha   90.00
_cell.angle_beta   90.00
_cell.angle_gamma   90.00
#
_symmetry.space_group_name_H-M   'P 1'
#
loop_
_entity.id
_entity.type
_entity.pdbx_description
1 polymer ?
#
loop_
_entity_poly.entity_id
_entity_poly.type
_entity_poly.pdbx_seq_one_letter_code
_entity_poly.pdbx_strand_id
1 'polypeptide(L)'
;MAEDLTTVDFFRDSRLTDDPYTFYEALRNKCPVSREDHYGVTMVTGWQEAVDVYNDADTFSSCTSVTGPFPGFPVPLEGDDVTDLIVKHRDEIPFSDQLPTLDPPTHTNHRALLMRLITPKR
;
A
#
# COMPACT_ATOMS: atom_id res chain seq x y z
N MET A 1 0.24 -4.39 33.76
CA MET A 1 1.19 -4.04 32.68
C MET A 1 0.38 -3.34 31.61
N ALA A 2 0.89 -2.25 31.03
CA ALA A 2 0.21 -1.62 29.89
C ALA A 2 0.18 -2.62 28.73
N GLU A 3 -0.96 -2.75 28.06
CA GLU A 3 -1.11 -3.56 26.84
C GLU A 3 -0.15 -3.02 25.76
N ASP A 4 0.56 -3.90 25.05
CA ASP A 4 1.31 -3.49 23.86
C ASP A 4 0.32 -3.22 22.73
N LEU A 5 0.03 -1.93 22.52
CA LEU A 5 -0.89 -1.46 21.48
C LEU A 5 -0.49 -1.94 20.08
N THR A 6 0.79 -2.27 19.84
CA THR A 6 1.27 -2.71 18.51
C THR A 6 0.97 -4.17 18.18
N THR A 7 0.39 -4.93 19.12
CA THR A 7 0.09 -6.38 18.94
C THR A 7 -1.32 -6.65 18.43
N VAL A 8 -2.15 -5.63 18.29
CA VAL A 8 -3.54 -5.77 17.84
C VAL A 8 -3.63 -5.93 16.32
N ASP A 9 -4.68 -6.58 15.83
CA ASP A 9 -4.94 -6.70 14.40
C ASP A 9 -5.42 -5.36 13.83
N PHE A 10 -4.52 -4.62 13.17
CA PHE A 10 -4.84 -3.32 12.56
C PHE A 10 -6.05 -3.36 11.62
N PHE A 11 -6.26 -4.46 10.91
CA PHE A 11 -7.27 -4.56 9.86
C PHE A 11 -8.65 -4.99 10.39
N ARG A 12 -8.72 -5.54 11.60
CA ARG A 12 -9.97 -6.09 12.16
C ARG A 12 -10.34 -5.55 13.53
N ASP A 13 -9.42 -4.93 14.25
CA ASP A 13 -9.70 -4.43 15.58
C ASP A 13 -10.52 -3.13 15.53
N SER A 14 -11.79 -3.24 15.92
CA SER A 14 -12.73 -2.12 15.98
C SER A 14 -12.25 -0.94 16.85
N ARG A 15 -11.34 -1.17 17.81
CA ARG A 15 -10.79 -0.11 18.66
C ARG A 15 -10.03 0.95 17.86
N LEU A 16 -9.49 0.57 16.70
CA LEU A 16 -8.70 1.45 15.83
C LEU A 16 -9.54 2.21 14.79
N THR A 17 -10.84 1.93 14.72
CA THR A 17 -11.71 2.54 13.70
C THR A 17 -11.90 4.03 13.95
N ASP A 18 -12.09 4.43 15.21
CA ASP A 18 -12.35 5.83 15.57
C ASP A 18 -11.06 6.64 15.74
N ASP A 19 -10.05 6.07 16.40
CA ASP A 19 -8.76 6.72 16.66
C ASP A 19 -7.59 5.72 16.55
N PRO A 20 -6.96 5.61 15.37
CA PRO A 20 -5.78 4.78 15.17
C PRO A 20 -4.46 5.50 15.53
N TYR A 21 -4.49 6.77 15.94
CA TYR A 21 -3.26 7.56 16.03
C TYR A 21 -2.34 7.11 17.18
N THR A 22 -2.92 6.67 18.31
CA THR A 22 -2.11 6.11 19.40
C THR A 22 -1.39 4.82 18.98
N PHE A 23 -2.04 3.99 18.14
CA PHE A 23 -1.41 2.81 17.55
C PHE A 23 -0.25 3.21 16.62
N TYR A 24 -0.47 4.16 15.71
CA TYR A 24 0.57 4.61 14.79
C TYR A 24 1.75 5.28 15.51
N GLU A 25 1.49 6.04 16.58
CA GLU A 25 2.55 6.62 17.42
C GLU A 25 3.38 5.53 18.11
N ALA A 26 2.71 4.56 18.73
CA ALA A 26 3.39 3.43 19.38
C ALA A 26 4.24 2.62 18.38
N LEU A 27 3.71 2.33 17.19
CA LEU A 27 4.41 1.58 16.15
C LEU A 27 5.64 2.34 15.65
N ARG A 28 5.49 3.64 15.37
CA ARG A 28 6.58 4.51 14.88
C ARG A 28 7.70 4.68 15.91
N ASN A 29 7.36 4.77 17.20
CA ASN A 29 8.32 4.83 18.30
C ASN A 29 9.09 3.51 18.50
N LYS A 30 8.49 2.37 18.11
CA LYS A 30 9.15 1.06 18.11
C LYS A 30 10.08 0.91 16.91
N CYS A 31 9.55 1.12 15.70
CA CYS A 31 10.31 1.21 14.46
C CYS A 31 9.44 1.82 13.35
N PRO A 32 9.92 2.85 12.61
CA PRO A 32 9.14 3.51 11.56
C PRO A 32 8.74 2.59 10.40
N VAL A 33 9.44 1.46 10.22
CA VAL A 33 9.13 0.41 9.24
C VAL A 33 9.07 -0.91 9.99
N SER A 34 7.87 -1.44 10.19
CA SER A 34 7.64 -2.64 11.00
C SER A 34 6.79 -3.64 10.24
N ARG A 35 7.15 -4.93 10.29
CA ARG A 35 6.28 -5.99 9.80
C ARG A 35 5.28 -6.36 10.90
N GLU A 36 3.99 -6.40 10.56
CA GLU A 36 2.95 -6.82 11.51
C GLU A 36 2.75 -8.35 11.49
N ASP A 37 2.25 -8.89 12.60
CA ASP A 37 2.28 -10.32 12.91
C ASP A 37 1.09 -11.14 12.36
N HIS A 38 0.05 -10.51 11.81
CA HIS A 38 -1.21 -11.13 11.41
C HIS A 38 -1.25 -11.51 9.93
N TYR A 39 -0.86 -10.61 9.03
CA TYR A 39 -0.92 -10.80 7.58
C TYR A 39 0.44 -10.59 6.90
N GLY A 40 1.49 -10.32 7.68
CA GLY A 40 2.84 -10.11 7.19
C GLY A 40 3.03 -8.80 6.42
N VAL A 41 2.13 -7.82 6.58
CA VAL A 41 2.22 -6.49 5.95
C VAL A 41 3.37 -5.69 6.55
N THR A 42 4.14 -5.02 5.72
CA THR A 42 5.12 -4.02 6.19
C THR A 42 4.42 -2.68 6.37
N MET A 43 4.23 -2.28 7.61
CA MET A 43 3.64 -0.99 7.99
C MET A 43 4.72 0.09 8.01
N VAL A 44 4.52 1.12 7.21
CA VAL A 44 5.40 2.29 7.14
C VAL A 44 4.72 3.46 7.83
N THR A 45 5.24 3.83 8.99
CA THR A 45 4.76 4.96 9.80
C THR A 45 5.77 6.10 9.83
N GLY A 46 7.03 5.89 9.50
CA GLY A 46 7.99 6.98 9.35
C GLY A 46 7.65 7.88 8.16
N TRP A 47 7.83 9.20 8.32
CA TRP A 47 7.52 10.14 7.24
C TRP A 47 8.50 10.01 6.07
N GLN A 48 9.80 9.96 6.36
CA GLN A 48 10.83 9.86 5.33
C GLN A 48 10.70 8.53 4.58
N GLU A 49 10.50 7.44 5.31
CA GLU A 49 10.37 6.10 4.76
C GLU A 49 9.11 5.98 3.89
N ALA A 50 8.00 6.62 4.29
CA ALA A 50 6.80 6.67 3.45
C ALA A 50 7.04 7.47 2.16
N VAL A 51 7.75 8.60 2.25
CA VAL A 51 8.13 9.41 1.08
C VAL A 51 9.04 8.61 0.15
N ASP A 52 9.99 7.85 0.68
CA ASP A 52 10.90 7.03 -0.12
C ASP A 52 10.13 5.95 -0.89
N VAL A 53 9.21 5.23 -0.23
CA VAL A 53 8.33 4.23 -0.89
C VAL A 53 7.45 4.88 -1.96
N TYR A 54 6.81 6.01 -1.66
CA TYR A 54 5.91 6.67 -2.61
C TYR A 54 6.60 7.21 -3.86
N ASN A 55 7.92 7.45 -3.81
CA ASN A 55 8.69 7.95 -4.94
C ASN A 55 9.45 6.85 -5.70
N ASP A 56 9.39 5.60 -5.26
CA ASP A 56 10.06 4.45 -5.90
C ASP A 56 9.03 3.50 -6.55
N ALA A 57 8.49 3.93 -7.69
CA ALA A 57 7.54 3.15 -8.47
C ALA A 57 8.19 1.97 -9.24
N ASP A 58 9.53 1.92 -9.29
CA ASP A 58 10.26 0.81 -9.92
C ASP A 58 10.32 -0.39 -8.98
N THR A 59 10.47 -0.16 -7.67
CA THR A 59 10.47 -1.21 -6.65
C THR A 59 9.06 -1.52 -6.12
N PHE A 60 8.21 -0.50 -5.93
CA PHE A 60 6.90 -0.65 -5.29
C PHE A 60 5.75 -0.49 -6.28
N SER A 61 5.24 -1.61 -6.80
CA SER A 61 4.04 -1.62 -7.64
C SER A 61 2.80 -1.18 -6.86
N SER A 62 1.93 -0.41 -7.52
CA SER A 62 0.64 0.02 -7.00
C SER A 62 -0.47 -1.02 -7.20
N CYS A 63 -0.18 -2.22 -7.73
CA CYS A 63 -1.20 -3.18 -8.15
C CYS A 63 -2.23 -3.56 -7.07
N THR A 64 -1.86 -3.51 -5.78
CA THR A 64 -2.75 -3.82 -4.64
C THR A 64 -3.07 -2.61 -3.78
N SER A 65 -2.85 -1.38 -4.26
CA SER A 65 -3.00 -0.14 -3.48
C SER A 65 -4.38 0.05 -2.86
N VAL A 66 -5.44 -0.46 -3.51
CA VAL A 66 -6.82 -0.35 -3.04
C VAL A 66 -7.18 -1.44 -2.03
N THR A 67 -6.71 -2.67 -2.27
CA THR A 67 -7.11 -3.87 -1.52
C THR A 67 -6.19 -4.16 -0.33
N GLY A 68 -4.96 -3.67 -0.37
CA GLY A 68 -3.90 -4.08 0.54
C GLY A 68 -3.82 -5.63 0.61
N PRO A 69 -3.80 -6.22 1.82
CA PRO A 69 -3.72 -7.67 1.99
C PRO A 69 -5.02 -8.45 1.71
N PHE A 70 -6.15 -7.79 1.39
CA PHE A 70 -7.44 -8.48 1.20
C PHE A 70 -8.11 -8.14 -0.14
N PRO A 71 -8.28 -9.11 -1.07
CA PRO A 71 -7.99 -10.55 -0.93
C PRO A 71 -6.50 -10.91 -1.02
N GLY A 72 -5.62 -9.94 -1.30
CA GLY A 72 -4.20 -10.15 -1.56
C GLY A 72 -3.93 -10.42 -3.04
N PHE A 73 -2.69 -10.81 -3.36
CA PHE A 73 -2.29 -11.18 -4.72
C PHE A 73 -2.88 -12.56 -5.08
N PRO A 74 -3.38 -12.79 -6.32
CA PRO A 74 -4.16 -13.99 -6.67
C PRO A 74 -3.36 -15.30 -6.64
N VAL A 75 -2.03 -15.22 -6.64
CA VAL A 75 -1.11 -16.37 -6.58
C VAL A 75 0.01 -16.11 -5.57
N PRO A 76 0.72 -17.14 -5.08
CA PRO A 76 1.91 -16.93 -4.26
C PRO A 76 2.98 -16.11 -4.99
N LEU A 77 3.61 -15.19 -4.26
CA LEU A 77 4.76 -14.41 -4.72
C LEU A 77 6.04 -15.15 -4.31
N GLU A 78 6.79 -15.66 -5.28
CA GLU A 78 8.03 -16.42 -5.06
C GLU A 78 9.19 -15.81 -5.87
N GLY A 79 10.38 -15.77 -5.26
CA GLY A 79 11.59 -15.20 -5.87
C GLY A 79 11.83 -13.74 -5.47
N ASP A 80 12.97 -13.21 -5.95
CA ASP A 80 13.42 -11.85 -5.63
C ASP A 80 12.82 -10.77 -6.55
N ASP A 81 12.29 -11.18 -7.71
CA ASP A 81 11.61 -10.32 -8.68
C ASP A 81 10.28 -10.97 -9.08
N VAL A 82 9.19 -10.25 -8.84
CA VAL A 82 7.81 -10.70 -9.10
C VAL A 82 7.14 -9.93 -10.22
N THR A 83 7.91 -9.14 -10.99
CA THR A 83 7.39 -8.27 -12.06
C THR A 83 6.55 -9.04 -13.08
N ASP A 84 7.06 -10.18 -13.57
CA ASP A 84 6.36 -11.01 -14.56
C ASP A 84 5.06 -11.63 -13.98
N LEU A 85 5.05 -11.97 -12.68
CA LEU A 85 3.85 -12.45 -12.01
C LEU A 85 2.79 -11.35 -11.92
N ILE A 86 3.20 -10.13 -11.55
CA ILE A 86 2.34 -8.94 -11.53
C ILE A 86 1.76 -8.69 -12.92
N VAL A 87 2.58 -8.67 -13.97
CA VAL A 87 2.11 -8.45 -15.35
C VAL A 87 1.11 -9.52 -15.78
N LYS A 88 1.39 -10.79 -15.50
CA LYS A 88 0.54 -11.92 -15.90
C LYS A 88 -0.83 -11.90 -15.24
N HIS A 89 -0.91 -11.53 -13.96
CA HIS A 89 -2.14 -11.60 -13.16
C HIS A 89 -2.79 -10.23 -12.91
N ARG A 90 -2.29 -9.17 -13.55
CA ARG A 90 -2.73 -7.78 -13.31
C ARG A 90 -4.25 -7.61 -13.41
N ASP A 91 -4.85 -8.18 -14.44
CA ASP A 91 -6.29 -8.03 -14.72
C ASP A 91 -7.18 -8.82 -13.75
N GLU A 92 -6.60 -9.71 -12.95
CA GLU A 92 -7.31 -10.50 -11.93
C GLU A 92 -7.44 -9.76 -10.59
N ILE A 93 -6.67 -8.70 -10.38
CA ILE A 93 -6.64 -7.94 -9.12
C ILE A 93 -7.83 -6.96 -9.09
N PRO A 94 -8.57 -6.83 -7.97
CA PRO A 94 -9.66 -5.89 -7.88
C PRO A 94 -9.21 -4.46 -8.20
N PHE A 95 -10.05 -3.73 -8.96
CA PHE A 95 -9.78 -2.36 -9.40
C PHE A 95 -8.56 -2.19 -10.30
N SER A 96 -8.05 -3.27 -10.92
CA SER A 96 -6.88 -3.25 -11.81
C SER A 96 -6.97 -2.26 -12.97
N ASP A 97 -8.18 -1.86 -13.36
CA ASP A 97 -8.48 -0.89 -14.42
C ASP A 97 -8.50 0.57 -13.94
N GLN A 98 -8.38 0.82 -12.64
CA GLN A 98 -8.43 2.16 -12.05
C GLN A 98 -7.04 2.80 -12.01
N LEU A 99 -6.97 4.11 -12.24
CA LEU A 99 -5.70 4.85 -12.26
C LEU A 99 -4.77 4.59 -11.05
N PRO A 100 -5.26 4.49 -9.79
CA PRO A 100 -4.41 4.29 -8.61
C PRO A 100 -3.71 2.92 -8.53
N THR A 101 -4.09 1.93 -9.34
CA THR A 101 -3.50 0.58 -9.31
C THR A 101 -2.54 0.34 -10.49
N LEU A 102 -2.36 1.33 -11.35
CA LEU A 102 -1.51 1.26 -12.53
C LEU A 102 -0.08 1.68 -12.19
N ASP A 103 0.88 0.99 -12.80
CA ASP A 103 2.30 1.36 -12.77
C ASP A 103 2.72 2.04 -14.10
N PRO A 104 3.86 2.76 -14.13
CA PRO A 104 4.45 3.20 -15.39
C PRO A 104 4.71 2.03 -16.37
N PRO A 105 4.61 2.26 -17.69
CA PRO A 105 4.27 3.52 -18.35
C PRO A 105 2.75 3.78 -18.45
N THR A 106 1.90 2.80 -18.16
CA THR A 106 0.44 2.89 -18.32
C THR A 106 -0.16 4.00 -17.45
N HIS A 107 0.24 4.07 -16.18
CA HIS A 107 -0.16 5.16 -15.27
C HIS A 107 0.18 6.54 -15.85
N THR A 108 1.41 6.74 -16.33
CA THR A 108 1.88 8.00 -16.90
C THR A 108 1.00 8.44 -18.08
N ASN A 109 0.71 7.51 -18.98
CA ASN A 109 -0.12 7.77 -20.16
C ASN A 109 -1.56 8.13 -19.77
N HIS A 110 -2.16 7.38 -18.84
CA HIS A 110 -3.56 7.59 -18.44
C HIS A 110 -3.72 8.87 -17.62
N ARG A 111 -2.81 9.14 -16.67
CA ARG A 111 -2.81 10.35 -15.86
C ARG A 111 -2.71 11.62 -16.71
N ALA A 112 -1.91 11.58 -17.79
CA ALA A 112 -1.74 12.72 -18.69
C ALA A 112 -3.06 13.17 -19.34
N LEU A 113 -4.00 12.25 -19.58
CA LEU A 113 -5.32 12.59 -20.11
C LEU A 113 -6.14 13.43 -19.11
N LEU A 114 -6.08 13.08 -17.82
CA LEU A 114 -6.83 13.75 -16.75
C LEU A 114 -6.25 15.11 -16.39
N MET A 115 -4.94 15.32 -16.52
CA MET A 115 -4.31 16.61 -16.17
C MET A 115 -4.86 17.79 -16.98
N ARG A 116 -5.43 17.55 -18.16
CA ARG A 116 -6.11 18.58 -18.97
C ARG A 116 -7.44 19.05 -18.38
N LEU A 117 -7.99 18.30 -17.43
CA LEU A 117 -9.24 18.61 -16.73
C LEU A 117 -8.98 19.39 -15.43
N ILE A 118 -7.82 19.22 -14.80
CA ILE A 118 -7.46 19.80 -13.50
C ILE A 118 -6.54 21.02 -13.66
N THR A 119 -6.82 21.85 -14.66
CA THR A 119 -6.06 23.09 -14.87
C THR A 119 -6.64 24.22 -14.02
N PRO A 120 -5.86 25.21 -13.54
CA PRO A 120 -6.38 26.31 -12.72
C PRO A 120 -7.53 27.11 -13.33
N LYS A 121 -7.68 27.12 -14.66
CA LYS A 121 -8.74 27.84 -15.39
C LYS A 121 -10.06 27.07 -15.49
N ARG A 122 -10.03 25.74 -15.41
CA ARG A 122 -11.23 24.91 -15.55
C ARG A 122 -12.02 24.90 -14.25
#